data_AF-A0A0F9MLK6-F1
#
_entry.id   AF-A0A0F9MLK6-F1
#
_cell.length_a   1.000
_cell.length_b   1.000
_cell.length_c   1.000
_cell.angle_alpha   90.00
_cell.angle_beta   90.00
_cell.angle_gamma   90.00
#
_symmetry.space_group_name_H-M   'P 1'
#
loop_
_entity.id
_entity.type
_entity.pdbx_description
1 polymer ?
#
loop_
_entity_poly.entity_id
_entity_poly.type
_entity_poly.pdbx_seq_one_letter_code
_entity_poly.pdbx_strand_id
1 'polypeptide(L)'
;MKLLEHNTSPNVQEPIRQFLINYEVMSDSFWERYERSNTFEEVLECYYQFSKNQCTIVETLLENLKFTLDKDNTRSELAMMLKDAFTF
;
A
#
# COMPACT_ATOMS: atom_id res chain seq x y z
N MET A 1 8.75 11.51 1.63
CA MET A 1 8.25 10.63 0.56
C MET A 1 9.32 10.48 -0.53
N LYS A 2 10.48 9.90 -0.20
CA LYS A 2 11.63 9.71 -1.12
C LYS A 2 11.69 8.29 -1.75
N LEU A 3 10.75 7.42 -1.38
CA LEU A 3 10.71 6.01 -1.81
C LEU A 3 10.24 5.84 -3.27
N LEU A 4 9.54 6.83 -3.83
CA LEU A 4 8.93 6.75 -5.17
C LEU A 4 9.76 7.41 -6.28
N GLU A 5 10.71 8.28 -5.94
CA GLU A 5 11.52 9.01 -6.93
C GLU A 5 12.56 8.12 -7.65
N HIS A 6 12.79 6.90 -7.18
CA HIS A 6 13.86 6.04 -7.67
C HIS A 6 13.43 4.62 -8.10
N ASN A 7 12.14 4.28 -8.02
CA ASN A 7 11.69 2.92 -8.34
C ASN A 7 10.41 2.93 -9.20
N THR A 8 10.60 3.15 -10.51
CA THR A 8 9.56 3.04 -11.55
C THR A 8 9.33 1.60 -12.01
N SER A 9 9.64 0.59 -11.18
CA SER A 9 9.36 -0.81 -11.51
C SER A 9 7.85 -1.00 -11.64
N PRO A 10 7.35 -1.60 -12.75
CA PRO A 10 5.93 -1.89 -12.92
C PRO A 10 5.32 -2.67 -11.74
N ASN A 11 6.14 -3.44 -11.04
CA ASN A 11 5.70 -4.26 -9.92
C ASN A 11 5.36 -3.42 -8.68
N VAL A 12 5.95 -2.23 -8.52
CA VAL A 12 5.71 -1.31 -7.41
C VAL A 12 4.40 -0.51 -7.63
N GLN A 13 3.94 -0.39 -8.87
CA GLN A 13 2.73 0.38 -9.21
C GLN A 13 1.45 -0.27 -8.67
N GLU A 14 1.36 -1.60 -8.68
CA GLU A 14 0.14 -2.29 -8.26
C GLU A 14 -0.16 -2.14 -6.75
N PRO A 15 0.81 -2.33 -5.83
CA PRO A 15 0.61 -2.01 -4.42
C PRO A 15 0.16 -0.56 -4.17
N ILE A 16 0.72 0.40 -4.90
CA ILE A 16 0.36 1.82 -4.79
C ILE A 16 -1.07 2.04 -5.29
N ARG A 17 -1.43 1.45 -6.44
CA ARG A 17 -2.78 1.54 -7.00
C ARG A 17 -3.82 1.00 -6.02
N GLN A 18 -3.56 -0.17 -5.44
CA GLN A 18 -4.45 -0.77 -4.46
C GLN A 18 -4.58 0.09 -3.20
N PHE A 19 -3.49 0.68 -2.72
CA PHE A 19 -3.52 1.62 -1.61
C PHE A 19 -4.39 2.83 -1.91
N LEU A 20 -4.26 3.45 -3.09
CA LEU A 20 -5.05 4.61 -3.47
C LEU A 20 -6.55 4.30 -3.53
N ILE A 21 -6.92 3.16 -4.13
CA ILE A 21 -8.32 2.68 -4.18
C ILE A 21 -8.86 2.47 -2.77
N ASN A 22 -8.10 1.79 -1.90
CA ASN A 22 -8.53 1.56 -0.53
C ASN A 22 -8.67 2.86 0.27
N TYR A 23 -7.78 3.83 0.03
CA TYR A 23 -7.84 5.15 0.66
C TYR A 23 -9.09 5.93 0.25
N GLU A 24 -9.44 5.91 -1.04
CA GLU A 24 -10.64 6.54 -1.58
C GLU A 24 -11.91 5.95 -0.94
N VAL A 25 -12.07 4.63 -1.00
CA VAL A 25 -13.24 3.95 -0.40
C VAL A 25 -13.38 4.22 1.10
N MET A 26 -12.25 4.20 1.82
CA MET A 26 -12.22 4.52 3.26
C MET A 26 -12.63 5.98 3.53
N SER A 27 -12.17 6.92 2.69
CA SER A 27 -12.48 8.34 2.83
C SER A 27 -13.96 8.61 2.55
N ASP A 28 -14.53 8.02 1.51
CA ASP A 28 -15.95 8.14 1.20
C ASP A 28 -16.81 7.57 2.33
N SER A 29 -16.44 6.40 2.85
CA SER A 29 -17.13 5.78 3.99
C SER A 29 -17.07 6.63 5.25
N PHE A 30 -15.95 7.34 5.47
CA PHE A 30 -15.82 8.27 6.59
C PHE A 30 -16.76 9.45 6.45
N TRP A 31 -16.77 10.12 5.29
CA TRP A 31 -17.63 11.28 5.07
C TRP A 31 -19.12 10.91 5.17
N GLU A 32 -19.52 9.78 4.59
CA GLU A 32 -20.91 9.30 4.68
C GLU A 32 -21.35 9.07 6.14
N ARG A 33 -20.48 8.50 6.98
CA ARG A 33 -20.78 8.28 8.41
C ARG A 33 -20.73 9.57 9.22
N TYR A 34 -19.76 10.44 8.93
CA TYR A 34 -19.59 11.72 9.60
C TYR A 34 -20.82 12.62 9.37
N GLU A 35 -21.32 12.72 8.14
CA GLU A 35 -22.52 13.49 7.80
C GLU A 35 -23.79 12.99 8.50
N ARG A 36 -23.83 11.69 8.85
CA ARG A 36 -24.95 11.07 9.57
C ARG A 36 -24.81 11.08 11.09
N SER A 37 -23.67 11.56 11.60
CA SER A 37 -23.40 11.59 13.05
C SER A 37 -24.13 12.75 13.71
N ASN A 38 -24.84 12.49 14.80
CA ASN A 38 -25.66 13.49 15.51
C ASN A 38 -25.12 13.83 16.90
N THR A 39 -24.16 13.04 17.40
CA THR A 39 -23.56 13.20 18.73
C THR A 39 -22.05 13.38 18.65
N PHE A 40 -21.47 13.98 19.68
CA PHE A 40 -20.01 14.15 19.76
C PHE A 40 -19.29 12.79 19.86
N GLU A 41 -19.89 11.83 20.55
CA GLU A 41 -19.38 10.47 20.69
C GLU A 41 -19.32 9.75 19.33
N GLU A 42 -20.36 9.86 18.51
CA GLU A 42 -20.38 9.29 17.15
C GLU A 42 -19.33 9.93 16.24
N VAL A 43 -19.16 11.24 16.33
CA VAL A 43 -18.12 11.97 15.57
C VAL A 43 -16.73 11.51 15.98
N LEU A 44 -16.46 11.43 17.29
CA LEU A 44 -15.19 10.95 17.82
C LEU A 44 -14.89 9.51 17.37
N GLU A 45 -15.88 8.64 17.44
CA GLU A 45 -15.75 7.25 16.96
C GLU A 45 -15.46 7.20 15.46
N CYS A 46 -16.12 8.03 14.64
CA CYS A 46 -15.84 8.11 13.21
C CYS A 46 -14.38 8.49 12.94
N TYR A 47 -13.86 9.51 13.62
CA TYR A 47 -12.45 9.91 13.48
C TYR A 47 -11.48 8.85 13.98
N TYR A 48 -11.80 8.18 15.09
CA TYR A 48 -10.99 7.10 15.62
C TYR A 48 -10.86 5.94 14.63
N GLN A 49 -12.00 5.48 14.09
CA GLN A 49 -12.02 4.39 13.10
C GLN A 49 -11.31 4.80 11.80
N PHE A 50 -11.51 6.03 11.32
CA PHE A 50 -10.81 6.52 10.15
C PHE A 50 -9.29 6.54 10.33
N SER A 51 -8.82 7.04 11.48
CA SER A 51 -7.39 7.08 11.81
C SER A 51 -6.79 5.69 11.93
N LYS A 52 -7.53 4.75 12.55
CA LYS A 52 -7.12 3.35 12.63
C LYS A 52 -6.99 2.71 11.25
N ASN A 53 -7.99 2.92 10.39
CA ASN A 53 -7.97 2.38 9.03
C ASN A 53 -6.82 2.96 8.21
N GLN A 54 -6.51 4.25 8.37
CA GLN A 54 -5.35 4.90 7.74
C GLN A 54 -4.04 4.20 8.11
N CYS A 55 -3.83 3.88 9.39
CA CYS A 55 -2.64 3.14 9.81
C CYS A 55 -2.58 1.76 9.13
N THR A 56 -3.69 1.00 9.16
CA THR A 56 -3.75 -0.35 8.59
C THR A 56 -3.45 -0.37 7.09
N ILE A 57 -3.99 0.56 6.30
CA ILE A 57 -3.73 0.59 4.85
C ILE A 57 -2.29 1.00 4.54
N VAL A 58 -1.66 1.83 5.37
CA VAL A 58 -0.24 2.19 5.22
C VAL A 58 0.66 1.02 5.58
N GLU A 59 0.38 0.30 6.67
CA GLU A 59 1.10 -0.92 7.04
C GLU A 59 1.02 -1.98 5.93
N THR A 60 -0.20 -2.20 5.41
CA THR A 60 -0.44 -3.12 4.29
C THR A 60 0.33 -2.70 3.04
N LEU A 61 0.38 -1.40 2.72
CA LEU A 61 1.18 -0.89 1.60
C LEU A 61 2.66 -1.19 1.81
N LEU A 62 3.21 -0.93 3.01
CA LEU A 62 4.62 -1.17 3.30
C LEU A 62 4.98 -2.66 3.19
N GLU A 63 4.13 -3.55 3.68
CA GLU A 63 4.31 -5.00 3.55
C GLU A 63 4.27 -5.44 2.08
N ASN A 64 3.29 -4.97 1.31
CA ASN A 64 3.16 -5.31 -0.11
C ASN A 64 4.34 -4.79 -0.93
N LEU A 65 4.82 -3.58 -0.64
CA LEU A 65 6.01 -3.02 -1.27
C LEU A 65 7.27 -3.83 -0.95
N LYS A 66 7.43 -4.22 0.32
CA LYS A 66 8.56 -5.07 0.75
C LYS A 66 8.54 -6.42 0.03
N PHE A 67 7.38 -7.10 0.02
CA PHE A 67 7.21 -8.37 -0.67
C PHE A 67 7.53 -8.27 -2.18
N THR A 68 7.09 -7.18 -2.80
CA THR A 68 7.35 -6.91 -4.22
C THR A 68 8.83 -6.72 -4.50
N LEU A 69 9.52 -5.94 -3.68
CA LEU A 69 10.97 -5.70 -3.81
C LEU A 69 11.78 -6.97 -3.57
N ASP A 70 11.43 -7.75 -2.54
CA ASP A 70 12.10 -9.02 -2.25
C ASP A 70 11.96 -10.00 -3.42
N LYS A 71 10.74 -10.11 -3.99
CA LYS A 71 10.48 -10.95 -5.17
C LYS A 71 11.26 -10.52 -6.40
N ASP A 72 11.37 -9.22 -6.66
CA ASP A 72 12.13 -8.68 -7.78
C ASP A 72 13.64 -8.95 -7.62
N ASN A 73 14.17 -8.81 -6.40
CA ASN A 73 15.56 -9.14 -6.08
C ASN A 73 15.84 -10.62 -6.31
N THR A 74 15.01 -11.52 -5.75
CA THR A 74 15.17 -12.97 -5.95
C THR A 74 15.10 -13.37 -7.42
N ARG A 75 14.23 -12.74 -8.22
CA ARG A 75 14.14 -13.01 -9.67
C ARG A 75 15.39 -12.53 -10.42
N SER A 76 15.96 -11.39 -10.03
CA SER A 76 17.20 -10.85 -10.59
C SER A 76 18.39 -11.77 -10.30
N GLU A 77 18.51 -12.24 -9.05
CA GLU A 77 19.55 -13.18 -8.63
C GLU A 77 19.46 -14.51 -9.38
N LEU A 78 18.25 -15.08 -9.51
CA LEU A 78 18.01 -16.29 -10.30
C LEU A 78 18.37 -16.10 -11.78
N ALA A 79 18.03 -14.95 -12.36
CA ALA A 79 18.37 -14.65 -13.75
C ALA A 79 19.89 -14.54 -13.97
N MET A 80 20.64 -13.96 -13.02
CA MET A 80 22.12 -13.95 -13.05
C MET A 80 22.69 -15.36 -12.92
N MET A 81 22.24 -16.14 -11.94
CA MET A 81 22.72 -17.51 -11.75
C MET A 81 22.48 -18.39 -12.99
N LEU A 82 21.30 -18.26 -13.63
CA LEU A 82 21.00 -18.97 -14.87
C LEU A 82 21.89 -18.48 -16.02
N LYS A 83 22.12 -17.17 -16.15
CA LYS A 83 22.99 -16.62 -17.19
C LYS A 83 24.42 -17.17 -17.06
N ASP A 84 24.98 -17.17 -15.85
CA ASP A 84 26.32 -17.70 -15.59
C ASP A 84 26.41 -19.22 -15.83
N ALA A 85 25.32 -19.96 -15.56
CA ALA A 85 25.25 -21.40 -15.82
C ALA A 85 25.15 -21.78 -17.30
N PHE A 86 24.71 -20.86 -18.18
CA PHE A 86 24.51 -21.10 -19.61
C PHE A 86 25.56 -20.42 -20.51
N THR A 87 26.49 -19.65 -19.97
CA THR A 87 27.66 -19.17 -20.70
C THR A 87 28.77 -20.23 -20.67
N PHE A 88 28.93 -20.96 -21.79
CA PHE A 88 30.06 -21.84 -22.11
C PHE A 88 31.05 -21.13 -23.03
#